data_AF-A0A831QMH5-F1
#
_entry.id   AF-A0A831QMH5-F1
#
_cell.length_a   1.000
_cell.length_b   1.000
_cell.length_c   1.000
_cell.angle_alpha   90.00
_cell.angle_beta   90.00
_cell.angle_gamma   90.00
#
_symmetry.space_group_name_H-M   'P 1'
#
loop_
_entity.id
_entity.type
_entity.pdbx_description
1 polymer ?
#
loop_
_entity_poly.entity_id
_entity_poly.type
_entity_poly.pdbx_seq_one_letter_code
_entity_poly.pdbx_strand_id
1 'polypeptide(L)'
;MPSIDVLYRSAVASFNSMCVGVLLTERLNDGTSGLEAIKKWGGLAIIQNPETADFQDISSSAQDFVEIDYVLKLKKTSTAIKEIW
;
A
#
# COMPACT_ATOMS: atom_id res chain seq x y z
N MET A 1 -15.47 9.87 -7.71
CA MET A 1 -15.11 9.37 -6.36
C MET A 1 -13.62 9.63 -6.14
N PRO A 2 -13.16 9.83 -4.90
CA PRO A 2 -11.73 9.93 -4.61
C PRO A 2 -11.01 8.64 -5.03
N SER A 3 -9.74 8.74 -5.43
CA SER A 3 -8.93 7.61 -5.92
C SER A 3 -7.62 7.51 -5.18
N ILE A 4 -7.33 6.32 -4.65
CA ILE A 4 -6.11 6.04 -3.88
C ILE A 4 -4.89 5.96 -4.80
N ASP A 5 -5.08 5.50 -6.04
CA ASP A 5 -4.04 5.55 -7.07
C ASP A 5 -3.57 6.99 -7.36
N VAL A 6 -4.50 7.95 -7.40
CA VAL A 6 -4.18 9.38 -7.60
C VAL A 6 -3.46 9.93 -6.38
N LEU A 7 -3.86 9.54 -5.17
CA LEU A 7 -3.18 9.91 -3.93
C LEU A 7 -1.73 9.42 -3.96
N TYR A 8 -1.48 8.14 -4.20
CA TYR A 8 -0.13 7.58 -4.22
C TYR A 8 0.75 8.23 -5.30
N ARG A 9 0.21 8.44 -6.51
CA ARG A 9 0.95 9.11 -7.59
C ARG A 9 1.31 10.56 -7.24
N SER A 10 0.41 11.30 -6.62
CA SER A 10 0.70 12.68 -6.19
C SER A 10 1.70 12.74 -5.03
N ALA A 11 1.67 11.76 -4.13
CA ALA A 11 2.64 11.64 -3.05
C ALA A 11 4.06 11.39 -3.61
N VAL A 12 4.25 10.40 -4.48
CA VAL A 12 5.58 10.14 -5.08
C VAL A 12 6.05 11.29 -5.96
N ALA A 13 5.14 11.98 -6.65
CA ALA A 13 5.50 13.17 -7.43
C ALA A 13 6.05 14.31 -6.55
N SER A 14 5.61 14.38 -5.29
CA SER A 14 6.00 15.44 -4.34
C SER A 14 7.18 15.04 -3.45
N PHE A 15 7.27 13.78 -3.06
CA PHE A 15 8.20 13.29 -2.03
C PHE A 15 9.16 12.20 -2.53
N ASN A 16 9.04 11.75 -3.79
CA ASN A 16 9.90 10.75 -4.42
C ASN A 16 9.99 9.47 -3.55
N SER A 17 11.21 8.98 -3.28
CA SER A 17 11.46 7.78 -2.48
C SER A 17 11.08 7.91 -1.01
N MET A 18 10.77 9.11 -0.51
CA MET A 18 10.29 9.33 0.86
C MET A 18 8.77 9.10 0.97
N CYS A 19 8.28 7.98 0.42
CA CYS A 19 6.88 7.59 0.49
C CYS A 19 6.73 6.18 1.06
N VAL A 20 5.80 6.02 2.00
CA VAL A 20 5.32 4.71 2.45
C VAL A 20 3.86 4.58 2.03
N GLY A 21 3.59 3.67 1.11
CA GLY A 21 2.24 3.31 0.67
C GLY A 21 1.69 2.20 1.53
N VAL A 22 0.53 2.44 2.15
CA VAL A 22 -0.15 1.44 2.98
C VAL A 22 -1.50 1.14 2.37
N LEU A 23 -1.65 -0.05 1.78
CA LEU A 23 -2.90 -0.51 1.18
C LEU A 23 -3.62 -1.42 2.16
N LEU A 24 -4.78 -0.98 2.64
CA LEU A 24 -5.62 -1.73 3.57
C LEU A 24 -6.79 -2.40 2.83
N THR A 25 -7.48 -3.30 3.53
CA THR A 25 -8.69 -3.94 3.01
C THR A 25 -9.71 -2.90 2.58
N GLU A 26 -10.02 -2.85 1.29
CA GLU A 26 -11.11 -2.04 0.75
C GLU A 26 -11.91 -2.82 -0.29
N ARG A 27 -13.14 -2.37 -0.51
CA ARG A 27 -14.12 -3.02 -1.39
C ARG A 27 -13.95 -2.65 -2.86
N LEU A 28 -13.04 -1.73 -3.17
CA LEU A 28 -12.80 -1.17 -4.49
C LEU A 28 -11.42 -1.61 -4.98
N ASN A 29 -11.28 -1.91 -6.27
CA ASN A 29 -10.04 -2.42 -6.87
C ASN A 29 -9.00 -1.31 -7.18
N ASP A 30 -9.07 -0.20 -6.45
CA ASP A 30 -8.22 0.98 -6.62
C ASP A 30 -7.08 0.91 -5.59
N GLY A 31 -5.82 1.15 -5.99
CA GLY A 31 -4.68 1.23 -5.07
C GLY A 31 -3.46 0.43 -5.50
N THR A 32 -3.62 -0.67 -6.22
CA THR A 32 -2.48 -1.51 -6.66
C THR A 32 -1.55 -0.76 -7.62
N SER A 33 -2.10 -0.04 -8.59
CA SER A 33 -1.29 0.69 -9.58
C SER A 33 -0.57 1.89 -8.95
N GLY A 34 -1.18 2.55 -7.97
CA GLY A 34 -0.54 3.60 -7.20
C GLY A 34 0.54 3.05 -6.26
N LEU A 35 0.33 1.87 -5.67
CA LEU A 35 1.31 1.20 -4.82
C LEU A 35 2.53 0.77 -5.65
N GLU A 36 2.30 0.29 -6.87
CA GLU A 36 3.35 0.04 -7.86
C GLU A 36 4.15 1.31 -8.17
N ALA A 37 3.47 2.46 -8.30
CA ALA A 37 4.15 3.74 -8.47
C ALA A 37 5.07 4.05 -7.27
N ILE A 38 4.63 3.81 -6.03
CA ILE A 38 5.49 3.97 -4.84
C ILE A 38 6.77 3.14 -4.94
N LYS A 39 6.66 1.86 -5.32
CA LYS A 39 7.84 1.01 -5.51
C LYS A 39 8.75 1.49 -6.65
N LYS A 40 8.17 1.91 -7.78
CA LYS A 40 8.93 2.42 -8.94
C LYS A 40 9.82 3.62 -8.58
N TRP A 41 9.42 4.44 -7.61
CA TRP A 41 10.18 5.59 -7.13
C TRP A 41 11.01 5.31 -5.86
N GLY A 42 11.17 4.04 -5.47
CA GLY A 42 12.02 3.64 -4.35
C GLY A 42 11.39 3.84 -2.97
N GLY A 43 10.08 4.06 -2.88
CA GLY A 43 9.34 4.05 -1.64
C GLY A 43 9.03 2.63 -1.15
N LEU A 44 8.33 2.53 -0.01
CA LEU A 44 7.95 1.26 0.62
C LEU A 44 6.48 0.95 0.38
N ALA A 45 6.17 -0.31 0.06
CA ALA A 45 4.82 -0.83 -0.07
C ALA A 45 4.48 -1.76 1.10
N ILE A 46 3.42 -1.41 1.82
CA ILE A 46 2.85 -2.18 2.92
C ILE A 46 1.42 -2.55 2.55
N ILE A 47 1.04 -3.80 2.77
CA ILE A 47 -0.34 -4.23 2.65
C ILE A 47 -0.86 -4.84 3.95
N GLN A 48 -2.17 -4.82 4.12
CA GLN A 48 -2.81 -5.65 5.14
C GLN A 48 -2.69 -7.14 4.79
N ASN A 49 -2.49 -7.98 5.81
CA ASN A 49 -2.49 -9.43 5.64
C ASN A 49 -3.88 -9.89 5.11
N PRO A 50 -3.93 -10.50 3.90
CA PRO A 50 -5.18 -10.96 3.29
C PRO A 50 -5.97 -11.92 4.19
N GLU A 51 -5.33 -12.79 4.96
CA GLU A 51 -5.99 -13.73 5.86
C GLU A 51 -6.80 -13.04 6.96
N THR A 52 -6.45 -11.78 7.28
CA THR A 52 -7.12 -10.96 8.30
C THR A 52 -7.84 -9.75 7.71
N ALA A 53 -7.93 -9.66 6.38
CA ALA A 53 -8.63 -8.61 5.67
C ALA A 53 -10.12 -8.98 5.55
N ASP A 54 -10.99 -7.98 5.71
CA ASP A 54 -12.43 -8.17 5.49
C ASP A 54 -12.76 -8.38 4.00
N PHE A 55 -11.89 -7.89 3.11
CA PHE A 55 -11.91 -8.05 1.65
C PHE A 55 -10.49 -8.38 1.16
N GLN A 56 -10.25 -9.67 0.92
CA GLN A 56 -8.91 -10.21 0.66
C GLN A 56 -8.38 -9.86 -0.74
N ASP A 57 -9.28 -9.72 -1.71
CA ASP A 57 -8.96 -9.64 -3.14
C ASP A 57 -7.96 -8.54 -3.49
N ILE A 58 -8.08 -7.36 -2.85
CA ILE A 58 -7.20 -6.22 -3.13
C ILE A 58 -5.77 -6.45 -2.62
N SER A 59 -5.63 -7.08 -1.45
CA SER A 59 -4.33 -7.35 -0.85
C SER A 59 -3.63 -8.49 -1.58
N SER A 60 -4.37 -9.51 -2.00
CA SER A 60 -3.85 -10.60 -2.84
C SER A 60 -3.41 -10.08 -4.22
N SER A 61 -4.25 -9.26 -4.87
CA SER A 61 -3.90 -8.62 -6.15
C SER A 61 -2.62 -7.78 -6.02
N ALA A 62 -2.47 -7.00 -4.95
CA ALA A 62 -1.26 -6.23 -4.73
C ALA A 62 0.00 -7.10 -4.58
N GLN A 63 -0.09 -8.29 -3.98
CA GLN A 63 1.04 -9.23 -3.90
C GLN A 63 1.45 -9.78 -5.27
N ASP A 64 0.48 -9.96 -6.18
CA ASP A 64 0.75 -10.50 -7.52
C ASP A 64 1.45 -9.49 -8.44
N PHE A 65 1.19 -8.18 -8.25
CA PHE A 65 1.65 -7.13 -9.17
C PHE A 65 2.70 -6.18 -8.59
N VAL A 66 2.90 -6.15 -7.26
CA VAL A 66 3.79 -5.19 -6.59
C VAL A 66 4.74 -5.95 -5.66
N GLU A 67 6.01 -5.55 -5.66
CA GLU A 67 6.97 -6.05 -4.67
C GLU A 67 6.62 -5.46 -3.29
N ILE A 68 5.98 -6.28 -2.45
CA ILE A 68 5.52 -5.87 -1.13
C ILE A 68 6.64 -6.01 -0.10
N ASP A 69 6.95 -4.92 0.60
CA ASP A 69 7.97 -4.91 1.65
C ASP A 69 7.43 -5.50 2.96
N TYR A 70 6.15 -5.22 3.29
CA TYR A 70 5.54 -5.70 4.53
C TYR A 70 4.09 -6.15 4.35
N VAL A 71 3.78 -7.33 4.90
CA VAL A 71 2.42 -7.86 5.02
C VAL A 71 2.05 -7.89 6.50
N LEU A 72 1.15 -7.01 6.93
CA LEU A 72 0.89 -6.78 8.36
C LEU A 72 -0.58 -6.99 8.74
N LYS A 73 -0.83 -7.51 9.94
CA LYS A 73 -2.18 -7.44 10.53
C LYS A 73 -2.53 -5.98 10.81
N LEU A 74 -3.79 -5.59 10.65
CA LEU A 74 -4.25 -4.21 10.83
C LEU A 74 -3.78 -3.57 12.15
N LYS A 75 -3.84 -4.32 13.26
CA LYS A 75 -3.40 -3.86 14.59
C LYS A 75 -1.89 -3.57 14.68
N LYS A 76 -1.07 -4.14 13.79
CA LYS A 76 0.39 -3.97 13.75
C LYS A 76 0.83 -2.88 12.79
N THR A 77 -0.04 -2.44 11.86
CA THR A 77 0.30 -1.44 10.85
C THR A 77 0.75 -0.12 11.47
N SER A 78 0.08 0.36 12.53
CA SER A 78 0.44 1.60 13.21
C SER A 78 1.77 1.54 13.94
N THR A 79 2.11 0.39 14.53
CA THR A 79 3.41 0.17 15.19
C THR A 79 4.52 0.13 14.15
N ALA A 80 4.34 -0.61 13.06
CA ALA A 80 5.35 -0.74 12.03
C ALA A 80 5.69 0.60 11.36
N ILE A 81 4.70 1.45 11.08
CA ILE A 81 4.94 2.77 10.48
C ILE A 81 5.86 3.62 11.37
N LYS A 82 5.71 3.58 12.70
CA LYS A 82 6.56 4.32 13.65
C LYS A 82 7.98 3.78 13.78
N GLU A 83 8.21 2.54 13.35
CA GLU A 83 9.53 1.92 13.39
C GLU A 83 10.29 2.15 12.08
N ILE A 84 9.55 2.30 10.98
CA ILE A 84 10.10 2.54 9.64
C ILE A 84 10.43 4.03 9.44
N TRP A 85 9.65 4.92 10.07
CA TRP A 85 9.75 6.39 10.01
C TRP A 85 9.72 7.02 11.41
#